data_AF-A0AAE4A908-F1
#
_entry.id   AF-A0AAE4A908-F1
#
_cell.length_a   1.000
_cell.length_b   1.000
_cell.length_c   1.000
_cell.angle_alpha   90.00
_cell.angle_beta   90.00
_cell.angle_gamma   90.00
#
_symmetry.space_group_name_H-M   'P 1'
#
loop_
_entity.id
_entity.type
_entity.pdbx_description
1 polymer ?
#
loop_
_entity_poly.entity_id
_entity_poly.type
_entity_poly.pdbx_seq_one_letter_code
_entity_poly.pdbx_strand_id
1 'polypeptide(L)' 'MLTRRVRDPGDRRRAAAPLPELERTILCLRFDRELTQTQIAERLGCSQMQISRILRQTIERLARIVSDEPG' A
#
# COMPACT_ATOMS: atom_id res chain seq x y z
N MET A 1 17.46 -15.11 10.51
CA MET A 1 17.77 -13.80 9.91
C MET A 1 16.63 -13.39 8.99
N LEU A 2 16.28 -12.09 8.96
CA LEU A 2 15.22 -11.42 8.16
C LEU A 2 13.79 -11.41 8.74
N THR A 3 13.57 -10.70 9.85
CA THR A 3 12.20 -10.34 10.30
C THR A 3 12.16 -8.98 10.99
N ARG A 4 12.36 -7.88 10.27
CA ARG A 4 11.97 -6.55 10.75
C ARG A 4 11.88 -5.57 9.60
N ARG A 5 11.06 -4.53 9.74
CA ARG A 5 10.84 -3.40 8.81
C ARG A 5 9.74 -3.55 7.76
N VAL A 6 8.51 -3.89 8.20
CA VAL A 6 7.27 -3.22 7.74
C VAL A 6 6.26 -3.26 8.89
N ARG A 7 6.57 -2.62 10.03
CA ARG A 7 5.59 -2.51 11.14
C ARG A 7 5.45 -1.10 11.69
N ASP A 8 6.33 -0.17 11.32
CA ASP A 8 6.25 1.20 11.83
C ASP A 8 5.32 2.07 10.95
N PRO A 9 4.34 2.77 11.52
CA PRO A 9 3.52 3.74 10.80
C PRO A 9 4.31 4.85 10.10
N GLY A 10 5.51 5.19 10.60
CA GLY A 10 6.42 6.18 10.00
C GLY A 10 7.04 5.71 8.69
N ASP A 11 7.41 4.44 8.59
CA ASP A 11 7.99 3.85 7.38
C ASP A 11 6.99 3.82 6.23
N ARG A 12 5.72 3.51 6.54
CA ARG A 12 4.64 3.54 5.54
C ARG A 12 4.41 4.95 5.00
N ARG A 13 4.44 5.97 5.87
CA ARG A 13 4.25 7.37 5.46
C ARG A 13 5.39 7.87 4.58
N ARG A 14 6.65 7.55 4.91
CA ARG A 14 7.82 7.89 4.09
C ARG A 14 7.79 7.18 2.73
N ALA A 15 7.58 5.87 2.74
CA ALA A 15 7.57 5.07 1.52
C ALA A 15 6.34 5.35 0.62
N ALA A 16 5.27 5.95 1.16
CA ALA A 16 4.12 6.40 0.38
C ALA A 16 4.31 7.73 -0.37
N ALA A 17 5.31 8.55 0.01
CA ALA A 17 5.57 9.86 -0.60
C ALA A 17 5.87 9.87 -2.12
N PRO A 18 6.47 8.83 -2.73
CA PRO A 18 6.61 8.74 -4.19
C PRO A 18 5.42 8.05 -4.89
N LEU A 19 4.42 7.57 -4.17
CA LEU A 19 3.32 6.83 -4.79
C LEU A 19 2.36 7.76 -5.55
N PRO A 20 1.79 7.31 -6.67
CA PRO A 20 0.64 7.96 -7.30
C PRO A 20 -0.53 8.14 -6.32
N GLU A 21 -1.34 9.17 -6.52
CA GLU A 21 -2.47 9.51 -5.64
C GLU A 21 -3.48 8.36 -5.48
N LEU A 22 -3.76 7.63 -6.57
CA LEU A 22 -4.64 6.46 -6.54
C LEU A 22 -4.08 5.36 -5.62
N GLU A 23 -2.79 5.07 -5.71
CA GLU A 23 -2.14 4.06 -4.87
C GLU A 23 -2.19 4.47 -3.39
N ARG A 24 -1.94 5.76 -3.07
CA ARG A 24 -2.07 6.28 -1.70
C ARG A 24 -3.50 6.17 -1.18
N THR A 25 -4.48 6.51 -2.02
CA THR A 25 -5.91 6.43 -1.68
C THR A 25 -6.30 5.00 -1.36
N ILE A 26 -5.91 4.05 -2.21
CA ILE A 26 -6.19 2.63 -2.00
C ILE A 26 -5.52 2.11 -0.72
N LEU A 27 -4.28 2.52 -0.43
CA LEU A 27 -3.59 2.16 0.82
C LEU A 27 -4.31 2.73 2.05
N CYS A 28 -4.72 4.00 2.01
CA CYS A 28 -5.45 4.63 3.11
C CYS A 28 -6.77 3.90 3.38
N LEU A 29 -7.54 3.65 2.32
CA LEU A 29 -8.80 2.90 2.44
C LEU A 29 -8.57 1.48 2.98
N ARG A 30 -7.47 0.82 2.59
CA ARG A 30 -7.19 -0.55 3.03
C ARG A 30 -6.68 -0.63 4.47
N PHE A 31 -5.75 0.23 4.85
CA PHE A 31 -4.98 0.08 6.09
C PHE A 31 -5.38 1.05 7.20
N ASP A 32 -5.98 2.20 6.86
CA ASP A 32 -6.46 3.17 7.86
C ASP A 32 -7.97 3.09 8.04
N ARG A 33 -8.71 2.68 6.99
CA ARG A 33 -10.17 2.52 7.01
C ARG A 33 -10.64 1.06 7.00
N GLU A 34 -9.70 0.12 6.96
CA GLU A 34 -9.93 -1.33 7.01
C GLU A 34 -10.90 -1.88 5.96
N LEU A 35 -11.12 -1.15 4.85
CA LEU A 35 -12.03 -1.59 3.80
C LEU A 35 -11.50 -2.82 3.07
N THR A 36 -12.40 -3.73 2.71
CA THR A 36 -12.07 -4.87 1.85
C THR A 36 -11.79 -4.40 0.42
N GLN A 37 -11.10 -5.23 -0.36
CA GLN A 37 -10.81 -4.90 -1.77
C GLN A 37 -12.09 -4.70 -2.59
N THR A 38 -13.14 -5.47 -2.31
CA THR A 38 -14.46 -5.32 -2.93
C THR A 38 -15.09 -3.98 -2.58
N GLN A 39 -15.12 -3.60 -1.29
CA GLN A 39 -15.65 -2.29 -0.86
C GLN A 39 -14.86 -1.11 -1.45
N ILE A 40 -13.53 -1.25 -1.59
CA ILE A 40 -12.70 -0.24 -2.26
C ILE A 40 -13.06 -0.15 -3.74
N ALA A 41 -13.24 -1.30 -4.41
CA ALA A 41 -13.57 -1.35 -5.83
C ALA A 41 -14.92 -0.71 -6.13
N GLU A 42 -15.94 -1.01 -5.31
CA GLU A 42 -17.25 -0.38 -5.34
C GLU A 42 -17.14 1.14 -5.16
N ARG A 43 -16.38 1.59 -4.14
CA ARG A 43 -16.20 3.02 -3.85
C ARG A 43 -15.51 3.78 -4.97
N LEU A 44 -14.57 3.14 -5.67
CA LEU A 44 -13.77 3.75 -6.74
C LEU A 44 -14.33 3.47 -8.14
N GLY A 45 -15.49 2.80 -8.25
CA GLY A 45 -16.13 2.51 -9.53
C GLY A 45 -15.30 1.61 -10.46
N CYS A 46 -14.62 0.60 -9.91
CA CYS A 46 -13.77 -0.31 -10.68
C CYS A 46 -13.91 -1.77 -10.22
N SER A 47 -13.17 -2.69 -10.85
CA SER A 47 -13.22 -4.10 -10.48
C SER A 47 -12.33 -4.41 -9.27
N GLN A 48 -12.74 -5.38 -8.44
CA GLN A 48 -11.92 -5.87 -7.33
C GLN A 48 -10.57 -6.42 -7.81
N MET A 49 -10.53 -7.01 -9.01
CA MET A 49 -9.28 -7.48 -9.62
C MET A 49 -8.32 -6.33 -9.97
N GLN A 50 -8.83 -5.18 -10.41
CA GLN A 50 -8.00 -3.99 -10.59
C GLN A 50 -7.42 -3.52 -9.25
N ILE A 51 -8.24 -3.46 -8.20
CA ILE A 51 -7.79 -3.09 -6.85
C ILE A 51 -6.74 -4.07 -6.31
N SER A 52 -6.94 -5.37 -6.48
CA SER A 52 -6.00 -6.38 -5.98
C SER A 52 -4.64 -6.27 -6.66
N ARG A 53 -4.63 -6.03 -7.99
CA ARG A 53 -3.40 -5.81 -8.77
C ARG A 53 -2.66 -4.57 -8.30
N ILE A 54 -3.36 -3.44 -8.14
CA ILE A 54 -2.76 -2.18 -7.67
C ILE A 54 -2.17 -2.38 -6.27
N LEU A 55 -2.95 -2.91 -5.32
CA LEU A 55 -2.46 -3.15 -3.95
C LEU A 55 -1.19 -4.00 -3.92
N ARG A 56 -1.16 -5.09 -4.69
CA ARG A 56 0.02 -5.96 -4.76
C ARG A 56 1.24 -5.20 -5.28
N GLN A 57 1.10 -4.51 -6.41
CA GLN A 57 2.22 -3.77 -7.02
C GLN A 57 2.72 -2.64 -6.11
N THR A 58 1.79 -1.94 -5.45
CA THR A 58 2.12 -0.89 -4.48
C THR A 58 2.87 -1.46 -3.27
N ILE A 59 2.42 -2.57 -2.70
CA ILE A 59 3.11 -3.22 -1.57
C ILE A 59 4.50 -3.71 -1.97
N GLU A 60 4.64 -4.32 -3.15
CA GLU A 60 5.95 -4.74 -3.68
C GLU A 60 6.90 -3.55 -3.87
N ARG A 61 6.40 -2.40 -4.34
CA ARG A 61 7.17 -1.16 -4.46
C ARG A 61 7.59 -0.62 -3.08
N LEU A 62 6.66 -0.56 -2.13
CA LEU A 62 6.94 -0.13 -0.75
C LEU A 62 7.98 -1.02 -0.08
N ALA A 63 7.89 -2.33 -0.25
CA ALA A 63 8.85 -3.28 0.32
C ALA A 63 10.28 -3.03 -0.21
N ARG A 64 10.44 -2.69 -1.50
CA ARG A 64 11.74 -2.31 -2.06
C ARG A 64 12.28 -1.03 -1.43
N ILE A 65 11.45 0.01 -1.30
CA ILE A 65 11.86 1.30 -0.71
C ILE A 65 12.34 1.11 0.72
N VAL A 66 11.61 0.33 1.53
CA VAL A 66 11.95 0.11 2.94
C VAL A 66 13.15 -0.83 3.11
N SER A 67 13.39 -1.75 2.15
CA SER A 67 14.52 -2.67 2.19
C SER A 67 15.84 -2.03 1.73
N ASP A 68 15.77 -0.90 1.03
CA ASP A 68 16.95 -0.17 0.50
C ASP A 68 17.49 0.90 1.48
N GLU A 69 17.05 0.87 2.74
CA GLU A 69 17.57 1.74 3.80
C GLU A 69 18.96 1.25 4.25
N PRO A 70 20.05 2.03 4.06
CA PRO A 70 21.30 1.75 4.74
C PRO A 70 21.10 2.06 6.23
N GLY A 71 21.08 1.01 7.06
CA GLY A 71 21.36 1.07 8.50
C GLY A 71 20.56 2.07 9.31
#